data_AF-A0A8J3N784-F1
#
_entry.id   AF-A0A8J3N784-F1
#
_cell.length_a   1.000
_cell.length_b   1.000
_cell.length_c   1.000
_cell.angle_alpha   90.00
_cell.angle_beta   90.00
_cell.angle_gamma   90.00
#
_symmetry.space_group_name_H-M   'P 1'
#
loop_
_entity.id
_entity.type
_entity.pdbx_description
1 polymer ?
#
loop_
_entity_poly.entity_id
_entity_poly.type
_entity_poly.pdbx_seq_one_letter_code
_entity_poly.pdbx_strand_id
1 'polypeptide(L)'
;MDNIQDLVKLRQNPHFLRFVAILGVPQFIEWRQAHPEVPSVRGTLNRLMKLRKHLPTRSIQQQFLNEFVGMLVWIVQADEHLHYSVEDMDWIIESVSSPDAPLIFSTLFVYASCPIRWFSAEQVATFAGRSPSTWQKRAADGLIVGVEKIGKTWLFSESGLAAAGVTVPPMEREKEEEHEEEA
;
A
#
# COMPACT_ATOMS: atom_id res chain seq x y z
N MET A 1 14.45 5.65 20.40
CA MET A 1 13.48 6.02 19.36
C MET A 1 12.10 5.83 19.95
N ASP A 2 11.28 6.87 19.94
CA ASP A 2 9.89 6.78 20.38
C ASP A 2 9.06 6.21 19.24
N ASN A 3 8.87 4.88 19.31
CA ASN A 3 8.34 3.99 18.29
C ASN A 3 7.03 4.47 17.62
N ILE A 4 6.23 5.28 18.30
CA ILE A 4 4.93 5.76 17.80
C ILE A 4 5.08 6.94 16.83
N GLN A 5 5.96 7.90 17.13
CA GLN A 5 6.14 9.08 16.26
C GLN A 5 6.79 8.69 14.93
N ASP A 6 7.68 7.71 14.93
CA ASP A 6 8.35 7.23 13.73
C ASP A 6 7.39 6.45 12.81
N LEU A 7 6.44 5.71 13.37
CA LEU A 7 5.35 5.09 12.61
C LEU A 7 4.41 6.12 11.97
N VAL A 8 4.09 7.20 12.68
CA VAL A 8 3.25 8.29 12.12
C VAL A 8 3.94 8.95 10.93
N LYS A 9 5.24 9.25 11.04
CA LYS A 9 6.03 9.79 9.92
C LYS A 9 6.09 8.84 8.75
N LEU A 10 6.27 7.53 9.01
CA LEU A 10 6.33 6.52 7.96
C LEU A 10 5.02 6.45 7.16
N ARG A 11 3.87 6.58 7.83
CA ARG A 11 2.54 6.64 7.17
C ARG A 11 2.32 7.89 6.33
N GLN A 12 3.10 8.95 6.54
CA GLN A 12 3.02 10.18 5.76
C GLN A 12 4.05 10.20 4.61
N ASN A 13 4.95 9.21 4.57
CA ASN A 13 5.98 9.13 3.55
C ASN A 13 5.36 8.62 2.22
N PRO A 14 5.44 9.39 1.12
CA PRO A 14 4.83 9.03 -0.15
C PRO A 14 5.44 7.76 -0.78
N HIS A 15 6.75 7.54 -0.61
CA HIS A 15 7.43 6.34 -1.11
C HIS A 15 6.95 5.08 -0.37
N PHE A 16 6.83 5.17 0.95
CA PHE A 16 6.25 4.09 1.76
C PHE A 16 4.84 3.75 1.30
N LEU A 17 3.96 4.76 1.17
CA LEU A 17 2.58 4.57 0.73
C LEU A 17 2.48 3.99 -0.69
N ARG A 18 3.40 4.37 -1.57
CA ARG A 18 3.47 3.81 -2.94
C ARG A 18 3.71 2.30 -2.90
N PHE A 19 4.67 1.83 -2.12
CA PHE A 19 4.93 0.41 -1.99
C PHE A 19 3.82 -0.33 -1.23
N VAL A 20 3.18 0.28 -0.24
CA VAL A 20 1.97 -0.28 0.38
C VAL A 20 0.89 -0.53 -0.69
N ALA A 21 0.67 0.44 -1.57
CA ALA A 21 -0.34 0.33 -2.63
C ALA A 21 -0.01 -0.83 -3.60
N ILE A 22 1.22 -0.88 -4.11
CA ILE A 22 1.67 -1.92 -5.05
C ILE A 22 1.62 -3.32 -4.41
N LEU A 23 2.13 -3.46 -3.18
CA LEU A 23 2.20 -4.75 -2.50
C LEU A 23 0.83 -5.24 -2.01
N GLY A 24 -0.13 -4.34 -1.83
CA GLY A 24 -1.50 -4.68 -1.45
C GLY A 24 -2.34 -5.23 -2.60
N VAL A 25 -2.02 -4.87 -3.84
CA VAL A 25 -2.78 -5.30 -5.03
C VAL A 25 -2.88 -6.83 -5.16
N PRO A 26 -1.79 -7.61 -5.03
CA PRO A 26 -1.87 -9.06 -5.12
C PRO A 26 -2.70 -9.74 -4.01
N GLN A 27 -3.20 -9.01 -3.01
CA GLN A 27 -4.10 -9.54 -1.98
C GLN A 27 -5.53 -9.76 -2.52
N PHE A 28 -5.93 -9.04 -3.57
CA PHE A 28 -7.24 -9.16 -4.18
C PHE A 28 -7.34 -10.41 -5.07
N ILE A 29 -8.47 -11.12 -4.98
CA ILE A 29 -8.67 -12.39 -5.71
C ILE A 29 -8.78 -12.12 -7.21
N GLU A 30 -9.48 -11.05 -7.57
CA GLU A 30 -9.75 -10.60 -8.93
C GLU A 30 -8.44 -10.35 -9.67
N TRP A 31 -7.50 -9.64 -9.04
CA TRP A 31 -6.18 -9.40 -9.61
C TRP A 31 -5.41 -10.70 -9.83
N ARG A 32 -5.40 -11.61 -8.85
CA ARG A 32 -4.72 -12.91 -9.00
C ARG A 32 -5.33 -13.80 -10.08
N GLN A 33 -6.64 -13.66 -10.35
CA GLN A 33 -7.31 -14.37 -11.44
C GLN A 33 -6.99 -13.76 -12.80
N ALA A 34 -6.83 -12.43 -12.87
CA ALA A 34 -6.43 -11.72 -14.08
C ALA A 34 -4.95 -11.94 -14.43
N HIS A 35 -4.09 -12.19 -13.44
CA HIS A 35 -2.63 -12.30 -13.58
C HIS A 35 -2.07 -13.65 -13.08
N PRO A 36 -2.49 -14.80 -13.65
CA PRO A 36 -2.05 -16.13 -13.19
C PRO A 36 -0.56 -16.42 -13.46
N GLU A 37 0.08 -15.65 -14.35
CA GLU A 37 1.51 -15.74 -14.67
C GLU A 37 2.42 -15.22 -13.55
N VAL A 38 1.89 -14.39 -12.64
CA VAL A 38 2.66 -13.81 -11.56
C VAL A 38 2.99 -14.88 -10.50
N PRO A 39 4.28 -15.10 -10.17
CA PRO A 39 4.66 -16.06 -9.14
C PRO A 39 3.99 -15.75 -7.79
N SER A 40 3.87 -16.77 -6.94
CA SER A 40 3.22 -16.61 -5.63
C SER A 40 3.86 -15.52 -4.78
N VAL A 41 3.23 -14.33 -4.77
CA VAL A 41 3.64 -13.16 -3.97
C VAL A 41 3.65 -13.51 -2.48
N ARG A 42 2.66 -14.28 -2.01
CA ARG A 42 2.60 -14.76 -0.63
C ARG A 42 3.84 -15.59 -0.24
N GLY A 43 4.31 -16.46 -1.14
CA GLY A 43 5.51 -17.26 -0.92
C GLY A 43 6.76 -16.38 -0.76
N THR A 44 6.91 -15.37 -1.62
CA THR A 44 8.03 -14.42 -1.57
C THR A 44 7.96 -13.52 -0.35
N LEU A 45 6.79 -12.97 -0.01
CA LEU A 45 6.58 -12.21 1.22
C LEU A 45 6.97 -13.02 2.46
N ASN A 46 6.62 -14.30 2.55
CA ASN A 46 7.02 -15.15 3.67
C ASN A 46 8.55 -15.28 3.80
N ARG A 47 9.30 -15.32 2.69
CA ARG A 47 10.77 -15.34 2.72
C ARG A 47 11.34 -14.00 3.13
N LEU A 48 10.85 -12.90 2.55
CA LEU A 48 11.23 -11.54 2.93
C LEU A 48 10.96 -11.26 4.41
N MET A 49 9.83 -11.74 4.94
CA MET A 49 9.48 -11.65 6.35
C MET A 49 10.49 -12.37 7.26
N LYS A 50 11.16 -13.42 6.79
CA LYS A 50 12.24 -14.10 7.53
C LYS A 50 13.54 -13.32 7.42
N LEU A 51 13.92 -12.92 6.20
CA LEU A 51 15.14 -12.15 5.94
C LEU A 51 15.16 -10.82 6.69
N ARG A 52 14.02 -10.15 6.84
CA ARG A 52 13.92 -8.84 7.49
C ARG A 52 14.51 -8.81 8.91
N LYS A 53 14.42 -9.94 9.63
CA LYS A 53 14.92 -10.08 11.01
C LYS A 53 16.45 -9.97 11.10
N HIS A 54 17.13 -10.11 9.97
CA HIS A 54 18.59 -10.14 9.87
C HIS A 54 19.13 -9.06 8.92
N LEU A 55 18.29 -8.06 8.56
CA LEU A 55 18.65 -6.93 7.69
C LEU A 55 19.89 -6.13 8.10
N PRO A 56 20.32 -6.07 9.37
CA PRO A 56 21.60 -5.44 9.68
C PRO A 56 22.82 -6.10 9.01
N THR A 57 22.69 -7.32 8.47
CA THR A 57 23.79 -8.05 7.82
C THR A 57 23.85 -7.76 6.31
N ARG A 58 24.99 -7.26 5.81
CA ARG A 58 25.15 -6.82 4.40
C ARG A 58 24.78 -7.88 3.35
N SER A 59 25.13 -9.15 3.55
CA SER A 59 24.74 -10.22 2.61
C SER A 59 23.22 -10.45 2.60
N ILE A 60 22.58 -10.31 3.75
CA ILE A 60 21.12 -10.39 3.89
C ILE A 60 20.44 -9.17 3.25
N GLN A 61 21.02 -7.98 3.35
CA GLN A 61 20.51 -6.78 2.67
C GLN A 61 20.43 -7.00 1.15
N GLN A 62 21.50 -7.51 0.55
CA GLN A 62 21.52 -7.79 -0.88
C GLN A 62 20.50 -8.86 -1.26
N GLN A 63 20.42 -9.94 -0.48
CA GLN A 63 19.43 -11.00 -0.72
C GLN A 63 17.99 -10.45 -0.61
N PHE A 64 17.72 -9.67 0.42
CA PHE A 64 16.43 -9.04 0.64
C PHE A 64 16.07 -8.11 -0.53
N LEU A 65 16.98 -7.23 -0.95
CA LEU A 65 16.76 -6.33 -2.08
C LEU A 65 16.47 -7.12 -3.36
N ASN A 66 17.26 -8.14 -3.67
CA ASN A 66 17.04 -8.96 -4.87
C ASN A 66 15.65 -9.61 -4.87
N GLU A 67 15.23 -10.20 -3.75
CA GLU A 67 13.91 -10.83 -3.63
C GLU A 67 12.77 -9.80 -3.64
N PHE A 68 12.96 -8.66 -2.97
CA PHE A 68 11.95 -7.60 -2.86
C PHE A 68 11.72 -6.91 -4.20
N VAL A 69 12.80 -6.50 -4.87
CA VAL A 69 12.73 -5.85 -6.19
C VAL A 69 12.23 -6.84 -7.25
N GLY A 70 12.68 -8.09 -7.22
CA GLY A 70 12.16 -9.12 -8.14
C GLY A 70 10.63 -9.30 -8.00
N MET A 71 10.13 -9.32 -6.77
CA MET A 71 8.69 -9.38 -6.50
C MET A 71 7.95 -8.14 -7.02
N LEU A 72 8.49 -6.94 -6.80
CA LEU A 72 7.88 -5.69 -7.31
C LEU A 72 7.83 -5.68 -8.84
N VAL A 73 8.90 -6.11 -9.50
CA VAL A 73 8.95 -6.19 -10.97
C VAL A 73 7.86 -7.11 -11.50
N TRP A 74 7.66 -8.29 -10.90
CA TRP A 74 6.56 -9.18 -11.32
C TRP A 74 5.19 -8.53 -11.20
N ILE A 75 4.93 -7.82 -10.10
CA ILE A 75 3.64 -7.17 -9.86
C ILE A 75 3.41 -6.03 -10.86
N VAL A 76 4.40 -5.14 -11.02
CA VAL A 76 4.28 -3.94 -11.87
C VAL A 76 4.28 -4.29 -13.35
N GLN A 77 4.99 -5.34 -13.79
CA GLN A 77 4.93 -5.78 -15.19
C GLN A 77 3.61 -6.45 -15.56
N ALA A 78 2.92 -7.06 -14.60
CA ALA A 78 1.63 -7.68 -14.83
C ALA A 78 0.50 -6.67 -14.96
N ASP A 79 0.59 -5.53 -14.25
CA ASP A 79 -0.45 -4.51 -14.21
C ASP A 79 0.11 -3.12 -14.56
N GLU A 80 -0.20 -2.65 -15.76
CA GLU A 80 0.28 -1.38 -16.32
C GLU A 80 -0.15 -0.13 -15.52
N HIS A 81 -1.16 -0.26 -14.66
CA HIS A 81 -1.61 0.86 -13.83
C HIS A 81 -0.67 1.08 -12.63
N LEU A 82 0.13 0.07 -12.27
CA LEU A 82 1.07 0.14 -11.16
C LEU A 82 2.40 0.70 -11.64
N HIS A 83 2.97 1.62 -10.88
CA HIS A 83 4.26 2.21 -11.20
C HIS A 83 4.94 2.72 -9.93
N TYR A 84 6.27 2.78 -9.95
CA TYR A 84 7.12 3.45 -8.97
C TYR A 84 8.16 4.29 -9.71
N SER A 85 8.66 5.34 -9.07
CA SER A 85 9.70 6.22 -9.62
C SER A 85 11.10 5.74 -9.23
N VAL A 86 12.14 6.41 -9.75
CA VAL A 86 13.53 6.14 -9.34
C VAL A 86 13.72 6.52 -7.88
N GLU A 87 13.12 7.63 -7.45
CA GLU A 87 13.18 8.12 -6.07
C GLU A 87 12.52 7.14 -5.08
N ASP A 88 11.42 6.48 -5.49
CA ASP A 88 10.81 5.41 -4.70
C ASP A 88 11.82 4.26 -4.46
N MET A 89 12.59 3.90 -5.48
CA MET A 89 13.59 2.83 -5.39
C MET A 89 14.81 3.23 -4.56
N ASP A 90 15.28 4.47 -4.69
CA ASP A 90 16.35 5.01 -3.87
C ASP A 90 15.95 4.97 -2.38
N TRP A 91 14.71 5.34 -2.07
CA TRP A 91 14.18 5.26 -0.71
C TRP A 91 14.20 3.82 -0.15
N ILE A 92 13.92 2.80 -0.97
CA ILE A 92 14.02 1.38 -0.54
C ILE A 92 15.46 0.99 -0.25
N ILE A 93 16.40 1.37 -1.12
CA ILE A 93 17.83 1.05 -0.97
C ILE A 93 18.38 1.67 0.32
N GLU A 94 18.04 2.94 0.56
CA GLU A 94 18.38 3.64 1.80
C GLU A 94 17.73 2.98 3.02
N SER A 95 16.44 2.64 2.93
CA SER A 95 15.68 2.02 4.03
C SER A 95 16.20 0.66 4.42
N VAL A 96 16.69 -0.16 3.48
CA VAL A 96 17.32 -1.47 3.77
C VAL A 96 18.61 -1.33 4.57
N SER A 97 19.34 -0.24 4.36
CA SER A 97 20.60 0.05 5.04
C SER A 97 20.42 0.74 6.39
N SER A 98 19.20 1.20 6.69
CA SER A 98 18.86 1.88 7.93
C SER A 98 18.86 0.92 9.14
N PRO A 99 19.27 1.38 10.34
CA PRO A 99 19.04 0.64 11.59
C PRO A 99 17.58 0.22 11.80
N ASP A 100 16.64 0.99 11.23
CA ASP A 100 15.20 0.79 11.38
C ASP A 100 14.59 -0.12 10.30
N ALA A 101 15.42 -0.68 9.40
CA ALA A 101 14.95 -1.52 8.31
C ALA A 101 13.98 -2.63 8.78
N PRO A 102 14.25 -3.38 9.87
CA PRO A 102 13.31 -4.40 10.34
C PRO A 102 11.94 -3.83 10.68
N LEU A 103 11.86 -2.64 11.27
CA LEU A 103 10.61 -1.96 11.61
C LEU A 103 9.90 -1.46 10.35
N ILE A 104 10.62 -0.73 9.49
CA ILE A 104 10.09 -0.17 8.23
C ILE A 104 9.44 -1.28 7.39
N PHE A 105 10.17 -2.37 7.14
CA PHE A 105 9.67 -3.46 6.31
C PHE A 105 8.59 -4.30 7.02
N SER A 106 8.64 -4.45 8.35
CA SER A 106 7.51 -5.04 9.08
C SER A 106 6.23 -4.24 8.88
N THR A 107 6.30 -2.93 9.06
CA THR A 107 5.17 -2.02 8.92
C THR A 107 4.67 -2.01 7.48
N LEU A 108 5.58 -1.98 6.50
CA LEU A 108 5.25 -2.05 5.08
C LEU A 108 4.40 -3.29 4.76
N PHE A 109 4.86 -4.47 5.21
CA PHE A 109 4.15 -5.72 4.93
C PHE A 109 2.81 -5.82 5.66
N VAL A 110 2.71 -5.29 6.89
CA VAL A 110 1.43 -5.23 7.61
C VAL A 110 0.43 -4.32 6.88
N TYR A 111 0.86 -3.13 6.46
CA TYR A 111 0.01 -2.18 5.75
C TYR A 111 -0.42 -2.70 4.38
N ALA A 112 0.48 -3.38 3.66
CA ALA A 112 0.14 -4.01 2.38
C ALA A 112 -0.85 -5.18 2.55
N SER A 113 -0.84 -5.88 3.69
CA SER A 113 -1.70 -7.05 3.92
C SER A 113 -3.12 -6.72 4.38
N CYS A 114 -3.36 -5.48 4.83
CA CYS A 114 -4.66 -5.03 5.31
C CYS A 114 -5.01 -3.69 4.65
N PRO A 115 -5.99 -3.62 3.73
CA PRO A 115 -6.53 -2.33 3.31
C PRO A 115 -7.18 -1.66 4.52
N ILE A 116 -6.52 -0.61 5.03
CA ILE A 116 -6.88 0.03 6.30
C ILE A 116 -8.17 0.84 6.17
N ARG A 117 -8.46 1.33 4.95
CA ARG A 117 -9.62 2.18 4.68
C ARG A 117 -10.29 1.79 3.37
N TRP A 118 -11.62 1.84 3.42
CA TRP A 118 -12.50 1.66 2.28
C TRP A 118 -13.33 2.93 2.10
N PHE A 119 -13.53 3.33 0.85
CA PHE A 119 -14.28 4.52 0.49
C PHE A 119 -15.42 4.15 -0.43
N SER A 120 -16.59 4.76 -0.26
CA SER A 120 -17.66 4.68 -1.26
C SER A 120 -17.33 5.55 -2.48
N ALA A 121 -18.01 5.31 -3.60
CA ALA A 121 -17.86 6.16 -4.80
C ALA A 121 -18.16 7.64 -4.50
N GLU A 122 -19.08 7.92 -3.59
CA GLU A 122 -19.43 9.27 -3.14
C GLU A 122 -18.28 9.90 -2.37
N GLN A 123 -17.64 9.16 -1.47
CA GLN A 123 -16.46 9.65 -0.76
C GLN A 123 -15.29 9.88 -1.70
N VAL A 124 -15.01 8.97 -2.63
CA VAL A 124 -13.94 9.18 -3.63
C VAL A 124 -14.22 10.41 -4.49
N ALA A 125 -15.49 10.63 -4.85
CA ALA A 125 -15.88 11.80 -5.62
C ALA A 125 -15.57 13.13 -4.92
N THR A 126 -15.67 13.20 -3.59
CA THR A 126 -15.42 14.45 -2.84
C THR A 126 -13.95 14.88 -2.92
N PHE A 127 -13.00 13.94 -2.86
CA PHE A 127 -11.58 14.28 -2.86
C PHE A 127 -10.87 14.10 -4.20
N ALA A 128 -11.41 13.31 -5.12
CA ALA A 128 -10.78 13.05 -6.42
C ALA A 128 -11.35 13.89 -7.58
N GLY A 129 -12.35 14.75 -7.33
CA GLY A 129 -12.85 15.73 -8.29
C GLY A 129 -13.58 15.14 -9.51
N ARG A 130 -14.14 13.94 -9.40
CA ARG A 130 -14.92 13.28 -10.46
C ARG A 130 -16.23 12.75 -9.90
N SER A 131 -17.27 12.64 -10.73
CA SER A 131 -18.59 12.17 -10.27
C SER A 131 -18.53 10.75 -9.70
N PRO A 132 -19.42 10.39 -8.74
CA PRO A 132 -19.52 9.02 -8.23
C PRO A 132 -19.76 7.99 -9.34
N SER A 133 -20.59 8.34 -10.33
CA SER A 133 -20.88 7.49 -11.50
C SER A 133 -19.63 7.18 -12.33
N THR A 134 -18.68 8.11 -12.41
CA THR A 134 -17.40 7.88 -13.09
C THR A 134 -16.57 6.83 -12.36
N TRP A 135 -16.51 6.90 -11.02
CA TRP A 135 -15.80 5.91 -10.21
C TRP A 135 -16.45 4.53 -10.26
N GLN A 136 -17.78 4.47 -10.18
CA GLN A 136 -18.52 3.22 -10.33
C GLN A 136 -18.32 2.58 -11.70
N LYS A 137 -18.26 3.40 -12.77
CA LYS A 137 -17.96 2.91 -14.11
C LYS A 137 -16.52 2.36 -14.19
N ARG A 138 -15.53 3.10 -13.69
CA ARG A 138 -14.13 2.63 -13.66
C ARG A 138 -13.96 1.32 -12.89
N ALA A 139 -14.69 1.17 -11.77
CA ALA A 139 -14.74 -0.08 -11.01
C ALA A 139 -15.35 -1.24 -11.84
N ALA A 140 -16.50 -1.00 -12.46
CA ALA A 140 -17.18 -1.99 -13.29
C ALA A 140 -16.35 -2.42 -14.52
N ASP A 141 -15.58 -1.48 -15.09
CA ASP A 141 -14.68 -1.70 -16.22
C ASP A 141 -13.35 -2.36 -15.79
N GLY A 142 -13.14 -2.63 -14.49
CA GLY A 142 -11.92 -3.25 -13.96
C GLY A 142 -10.68 -2.35 -13.97
N LEU A 143 -10.86 -1.03 -14.16
CA LEU A 143 -9.76 -0.05 -14.27
C LEU A 143 -9.15 0.37 -12.93
N ILE A 144 -9.67 -0.17 -11.83
CA ILE A 144 -9.20 0.10 -10.48
C ILE A 144 -9.15 -1.24 -9.76
N VAL A 145 -7.98 -1.57 -9.23
CA VAL A 145 -7.79 -2.77 -8.42
C VAL A 145 -8.22 -2.52 -6.97
N GLY A 146 -8.61 -3.57 -6.26
CA GLY A 146 -9.00 -3.45 -4.86
C GLY A 146 -10.32 -2.73 -4.68
N VAL A 147 -11.27 -3.02 -5.56
CA VAL A 147 -12.65 -2.58 -5.47
C VAL A 147 -13.53 -3.76 -5.15
N GLU A 148 -14.44 -3.58 -4.19
CA GLU A 148 -15.43 -4.58 -3.81
C GLU A 148 -16.83 -4.04 -4.04
N LYS A 149 -17.72 -4.88 -4.57
CA LYS A 149 -19.14 -4.52 -4.73
C LYS A 149 -19.96 -5.20 -3.65
N ILE A 150 -20.42 -4.42 -2.67
CA ILE A 150 -21.30 -4.89 -1.60
C ILE A 150 -22.73 -4.42 -1.88
N GLY A 151 -23.57 -5.34 -2.34
CA GLY A 151 -24.92 -5.03 -2.78
C GLY A 151 -24.93 -4.08 -3.98
N LYS A 152 -25.42 -2.84 -3.76
CA LYS A 152 -25.44 -1.77 -4.79
C LYS A 152 -24.27 -0.79 -4.66
N THR A 153 -23.44 -0.94 -3.63
CA THR A 153 -22.38 0.00 -3.29
C THR A 153 -21.04 -0.54 -3.77
N TRP A 154 -20.27 0.31 -4.45
CA TRP A 154 -18.88 0.05 -4.75
C TRP A 154 -18.00 0.65 -3.65
N LEU A 155 -17.12 -0.18 -3.09
CA LEU A 155 -16.13 0.20 -2.10
C LEU A 155 -14.74 0.12 -2.71
N PHE A 156 -13.96 1.17 -2.53
CA PHE A 156 -12.63 1.32 -3.07
C PHE A 156 -11.64 1.29 -1.92
N SER A 157 -10.68 0.36 -1.95
CA SER A 157 -9.60 0.34 -0.97
C SER A 157 -8.68 1.55 -1.15
N GLU A 158 -8.14 2.07 -0.05
CA GLU A 158 -7.13 3.14 -0.06
C GLU A 158 -5.94 2.80 -0.96
N SER A 159 -5.44 1.57 -0.85
CA SER A 159 -4.34 1.06 -1.67
C SER A 159 -4.69 1.02 -3.16
N GLY A 160 -5.90 0.59 -3.51
CA GLY A 160 -6.37 0.59 -4.90
C GLY A 160 -6.50 1.99 -5.50
N LEU A 161 -6.99 2.95 -4.71
CA LEU A 161 -7.07 4.36 -5.10
C LEU A 161 -5.68 4.98 -5.27
N ALA A 162 -4.78 4.75 -4.32
CA ALA A 162 -3.40 5.25 -4.39
C ALA A 162 -2.64 4.64 -5.59
N ALA A 163 -2.83 3.36 -5.86
CA ALA A 163 -2.32 2.69 -7.06
C ALA A 163 -2.85 3.33 -8.35
N ALA A 164 -4.14 3.69 -8.38
CA ALA A 164 -4.75 4.43 -9.49
C ALA A 164 -4.38 5.93 -9.56
N GLY A 165 -3.40 6.38 -8.76
CA GLY A 165 -2.91 7.75 -8.75
C GLY A 165 -3.82 8.75 -8.03
N VAL A 166 -4.75 8.27 -7.19
CA VAL A 166 -5.65 9.13 -6.42
C VAL A 166 -5.05 9.49 -5.08
N THR A 167 -4.94 10.78 -4.79
CA THR A 167 -4.55 11.26 -3.45
C THR A 167 -5.72 11.12 -2.49
N VAL A 168 -5.57 10.26 -1.50
CA VAL A 168 -6.58 10.05 -0.45
C VAL A 168 -6.31 11.02 0.71
N PRO A 169 -7.32 11.71 1.25
CA PRO A 169 -7.15 12.59 2.39
C PRO A 169 -6.59 11.85 3.60
N PRO A 170 -5.71 12.49 4.39
CA PRO A 170 -5.26 11.92 5.65
C PRO A 170 -6.47 11.65 6.53
N MET A 171 -6.37 10.62 7.37
CA MET A 171 -7.38 10.35 8.39
C MET A 171 -7.48 11.59 9.29
N GLU A 172 -8.59 12.31 9.20
CA GLU A 172 -8.86 13.40 10.14
C GLU A 172 -8.78 12.79 11.54
N ARG A 173 -7.91 13.34 12.39
CA ARG A 173 -8.01 13.04 13.81
C ARG A 173 -9.41 13.52 14.16
N GLU A 174 -10.27 12.61 14.63
CA GLU A 174 -11.43 13.02 15.40
C GLU A 174 -10.88 14.04 16.39
N LYS A 175 -11.31 15.30 16.26
CA LYS A 175 -11.01 16.28 17.28
C LYS A 175 -11.65 15.67 18.51
N GLU A 176 -10.82 15.19 19.44
CA GLU A 176 -11.25 15.00 20.81
C GLU A 176 -11.83 16.35 21.20
N GLU A 177 -13.16 16.45 21.17
CA GLU A 177 -13.87 17.60 21.67
C GLU A 177 -13.43 17.73 23.12
N GLU A 178 -12.69 18.80 23.40
CA GLU A 178 -12.46 19.32 24.74
C GLU A 178 -13.83 19.61 25.36
N HIS A 179 -14.49 18.58 25.87
CA HIS A 179 -15.45 18.70 26.95
C HIS A 179 -14.68 18.69 28.27
N GLU A 180 -13.76 19.66 28.43
CA GLU A 180 -13.48 20.26 29.74
C GLU A 180 -14.36 21.52 29.85
N GLU A 181 -15.67 21.32 29.85
CA GLU A 181 -16.60 22.30 30.40
C GLU A 181 -17.13 21.74 31.74
N GLU A 182 -16.64 22.37 32.80
CA GLU A 182 -17.29 22.57 34.10
C GLU A 182 -17.72 21.33 34.92
N ALA A 183 -16.88 20.97 35.90
CA ALA A 183 -17.33 20.57 37.24
C ALA A 183 -16.27 20.87 38.31
#